data_AF-Q932T0-F1
#
_entry.id   AF-Q932T0-F1
#
_cell.length_a   1.000
_cell.length_b   1.000
_cell.length_c   1.000
_cell.angle_alpha   90.00
_cell.angle_beta   90.00
_cell.angle_gamma   90.00
#
_symmetry.space_group_name_H-M   'P 1'
#
loop_
_entity.id
_entity.type
_entity.pdbx_description
1 polymer ?
#
loop_
_entity_poly.entity_id
_entity_poly.type
_entity_poly.pdbx_seq_one_letter_code
_entity_poly.pdbx_strand_id
1 'polypeptide(L)'
;MINGHGSKAYLVEDLENEFGYDSINLENINTNELILAVKIRDAFLLDKDESKEYPINESKRDRNNLKSRTLGSWIIGKDKIHKIKYIIGINTGANNAVVSAYEVSFEQAESIETNNGRMRYAFIGLSERDATLKKLNLYKKALPDLRFGSGSATAYINNGTMKVD
;
A
#
# COMPACT_ATOMS: atom_id res chain seq x y z
N MET A 1 -8.06 -42.86 27.48
CA MET A 1 -8.40 -41.90 26.40
C MET A 1 -7.41 -40.76 26.48
N ILE A 2 -6.61 -40.57 25.44
CA ILE A 2 -5.63 -39.47 25.37
C ILE A 2 -6.39 -38.30 24.74
N ASN A 3 -6.64 -37.24 25.51
CA ASN A 3 -7.30 -36.04 25.00
C ASN A 3 -6.29 -35.26 24.14
N GLY A 4 -6.49 -35.30 22.81
CA GLY A 4 -5.73 -34.52 21.86
C GLY A 4 -6.10 -33.04 21.96
N HIS A 5 -5.15 -32.21 22.36
CA HIS A 5 -5.18 -30.78 22.08
C HIS A 5 -4.62 -30.57 20.67
N GLY A 6 -5.52 -30.52 19.68
CA GLY A 6 -5.17 -30.18 18.31
C GLY A 6 -4.61 -28.76 18.26
N SER A 7 -3.33 -28.65 17.95
CA SER A 7 -2.69 -27.43 17.47
C SER A 7 -3.52 -26.80 16.36
N LYS A 8 -3.83 -25.49 16.44
CA LYS A 8 -4.47 -24.74 15.36
C LYS A 8 -3.73 -25.05 14.05
N ALA A 9 -4.42 -25.65 13.08
CA ALA A 9 -3.86 -25.87 11.76
C ALA A 9 -3.60 -24.49 11.13
N TYR A 10 -2.33 -24.17 10.89
CA TYR A 10 -1.96 -23.02 10.07
C TYR A 10 -2.43 -23.29 8.64
N LEU A 11 -3.17 -22.36 8.05
CA LEU A 11 -3.50 -22.45 6.63
C LEU A 11 -2.23 -22.14 5.81
N VAL A 12 -2.16 -22.68 4.59
CA VAL A 12 -1.04 -22.38 3.67
C VAL A 12 -0.94 -20.87 3.42
N GLU A 13 -2.08 -20.20 3.35
CA GLU A 13 -2.18 -18.75 3.18
C GLU A 13 -1.58 -17.97 4.36
N ASP A 14 -1.72 -18.47 5.60
CA ASP A 14 -1.14 -17.85 6.79
C ASP A 14 0.40 -17.93 6.74
N LEU A 15 0.93 -19.08 6.33
CA LEU A 15 2.38 -19.29 6.16
C LEU A 15 2.96 -18.44 5.02
N GLU A 16 2.27 -18.34 3.88
CA GLU A 16 2.70 -17.47 2.78
C GLU A 16 2.64 -15.98 3.15
N ASN A 17 1.65 -15.56 3.93
CA ASN A 17 1.58 -14.19 4.41
C ASN A 17 2.70 -13.86 5.42
N GLU A 18 3.11 -14.85 6.23
CA GLU A 18 4.15 -14.67 7.25
C GLU A 18 5.58 -14.79 6.70
N PHE A 19 5.83 -15.71 5.74
CA PHE A 19 7.18 -16.04 5.25
C PHE A 19 7.37 -15.90 3.73
N GLY A 20 6.32 -15.58 2.98
CA GLY A 20 6.35 -15.57 1.51
C GLY A 20 6.85 -14.27 0.87
N TYR A 21 7.50 -13.38 1.62
CA TYR A 21 7.97 -12.08 1.13
C TYR A 21 9.49 -11.96 1.15
N ASP A 22 10.11 -11.85 -0.03
CA ASP A 22 11.55 -11.61 -0.13
C ASP A 22 11.87 -10.13 0.09
N SER A 23 12.95 -9.86 0.82
CA SER A 23 13.43 -8.47 0.99
C SER A 23 14.06 -7.95 -0.30
N ILE A 24 13.78 -6.69 -0.63
CA ILE A 24 14.48 -5.94 -1.68
C ILE A 24 14.78 -4.52 -1.22
N ASN A 25 15.83 -3.92 -1.80
CA ASN A 25 16.16 -2.52 -1.60
C ASN A 25 15.19 -1.61 -2.37
N LEU A 26 14.98 -0.40 -1.87
CA LEU A 26 14.13 0.61 -2.52
C LEU A 26 14.60 0.93 -3.96
N GLU A 27 15.91 0.95 -4.20
CA GLU A 27 16.52 1.18 -5.52
C GLU A 27 16.17 0.11 -6.57
N ASN A 28 15.76 -1.09 -6.13
CA ASN A 28 15.39 -2.20 -7.01
C ASN A 28 13.90 -2.21 -7.40
N ILE A 29 13.15 -1.19 -6.96
CA ILE A 29 11.78 -0.95 -7.42
C ILE A 29 11.86 -0.43 -8.86
N ASN A 30 11.15 -1.08 -9.77
CA ASN A 30 11.25 -0.85 -11.21
C ASN A 30 10.45 0.40 -11.66
N THR A 31 10.77 1.56 -11.11
CA THR A 31 10.26 2.86 -11.54
C THR A 31 11.12 4.01 -11.01
N ASN A 32 11.13 5.12 -11.76
CA ASN A 32 11.68 6.40 -11.32
C ASN A 32 10.58 7.39 -10.88
N GLU A 33 9.32 6.98 -10.96
CA GLU A 33 8.17 7.81 -10.61
C GLU A 33 7.96 7.85 -9.10
N LEU A 34 7.27 8.90 -8.61
CA LEU A 34 6.98 9.02 -7.18
C LEU A 34 5.93 8.00 -6.75
N ILE A 35 6.25 7.25 -5.69
CA ILE A 35 5.36 6.29 -5.04
C ILE A 35 4.92 6.85 -3.67
N LEU A 36 3.62 6.78 -3.39
CA LEU A 36 3.09 6.94 -2.04
C LEU A 36 2.95 5.57 -1.38
N ALA A 37 3.74 5.30 -0.35
CA ALA A 37 3.59 4.12 0.49
C ALA A 37 2.65 4.41 1.66
N VAL A 38 1.72 3.51 1.97
CA VAL A 38 0.69 3.70 3.00
C VAL A 38 0.67 2.52 3.98
N LYS A 39 0.49 2.80 5.28
CA LYS A 39 0.48 1.77 6.33
C LYS A 39 -0.85 1.01 6.38
N ILE A 40 -0.79 -0.32 6.32
CA ILE A 40 -1.93 -1.22 6.47
C ILE A 40 -1.51 -2.41 7.35
N ARG A 41 -1.53 -2.23 8.67
CA ARG A 41 -1.01 -3.22 9.65
C ARG A 41 -1.73 -4.57 9.62
N ASP A 42 -3.01 -4.54 9.29
CA ASP A 42 -3.97 -5.65 9.30
C ASP A 42 -4.20 -6.22 7.89
N ALA A 43 -3.33 -5.90 6.92
CA ALA A 43 -3.56 -6.16 5.50
C ALA A 43 -3.93 -7.60 5.13
N PHE A 44 -3.37 -8.59 5.82
CA PHE A 44 -3.62 -10.00 5.53
C PHE A 44 -5.03 -10.47 5.93
N LEU A 45 -5.72 -9.71 6.78
CA LEU A 45 -7.10 -10.00 7.21
C LEU A 45 -8.14 -9.31 6.32
N LEU A 46 -7.71 -8.49 5.36
CA LEU A 46 -8.61 -7.68 4.53
C LEU A 46 -9.08 -8.46 3.30
N ASP A 47 -10.31 -8.15 2.89
CA ASP A 47 -10.86 -8.56 1.61
C ASP A 47 -10.00 -8.02 0.46
N LYS A 48 -9.81 -8.87 -0.54
CA LYS A 48 -8.98 -8.64 -1.73
C LYS A 48 -9.81 -8.38 -2.99
N ASP A 49 -11.14 -8.32 -2.88
CA ASP A 49 -12.04 -7.95 -3.99
C ASP A 49 -11.67 -6.56 -4.54
N GLU A 50 -11.50 -6.49 -5.86
CA GLU A 50 -11.13 -5.27 -6.58
C GLU A 50 -12.29 -4.68 -7.41
N SER A 51 -13.48 -5.31 -7.35
CA SER A 51 -14.64 -4.98 -8.19
C SER A 51 -15.25 -3.60 -7.95
N LYS A 52 -14.89 -2.96 -6.83
CA LYS A 52 -15.43 -1.66 -6.41
C LYS A 52 -14.38 -0.56 -6.46
N GLU A 53 -14.86 0.66 -6.66
CA GLU A 53 -14.11 1.89 -6.44
C GLU A 53 -14.55 2.56 -5.14
N TYR A 54 -13.64 3.33 -4.53
CA TYR A 54 -13.84 3.91 -3.21
C TYR A 54 -13.63 5.43 -3.23
N PRO A 55 -14.72 6.22 -3.23
CA PRO A 55 -14.63 7.68 -3.27
C PRO A 55 -14.05 8.26 -1.97
N ILE A 56 -13.75 9.56 -1.94
CA ILE A 56 -13.17 10.23 -0.77
C ILE A 56 -14.12 10.30 0.42
N ASN A 57 -15.42 10.15 0.18
CA ASN A 57 -16.41 10.12 1.24
C ASN A 57 -16.24 8.88 2.12
N GLU A 58 -15.75 9.09 3.34
CA GLU A 58 -15.47 8.05 4.34
C GLU A 58 -16.65 7.10 4.61
N SER A 59 -17.90 7.56 4.56
CA SER A 59 -19.07 6.69 4.83
C SER A 59 -19.31 5.66 3.72
N LYS A 60 -18.73 5.87 2.54
CA LYS A 60 -18.80 4.97 1.39
C LYS A 60 -17.54 4.10 1.25
N ARG A 61 -16.57 4.22 2.16
CA ARG A 61 -15.34 3.43 2.13
C ARG A 61 -15.49 2.15 2.95
N ASP A 62 -14.85 1.09 2.47
CA ASP A 62 -14.84 -0.20 3.14
C ASP A 62 -13.52 -0.40 3.88
N ARG A 63 -13.57 -0.35 5.21
CA ARG A 63 -12.36 -0.47 6.04
C ARG A 63 -11.80 -1.89 6.08
N ASN A 64 -12.60 -2.87 5.65
CA ASN A 64 -12.23 -4.29 5.60
C ASN A 64 -11.72 -4.71 4.23
N ASN A 65 -11.57 -3.78 3.26
CA ASN A 65 -11.06 -4.07 1.93
C ASN A 65 -9.67 -3.46 1.68
N LEU A 66 -8.76 -4.23 1.11
CA LEU A 66 -7.36 -3.85 0.87
C LEU A 66 -7.23 -2.71 -0.15
N LYS A 67 -7.97 -2.75 -1.26
CA LYS A 67 -7.96 -1.68 -2.28
C LYS A 67 -8.43 -0.37 -1.66
N SER A 68 -9.54 -0.40 -0.91
CA SER A 68 -10.05 0.77 -0.18
C SER A 68 -9.04 1.32 0.82
N ARG A 69 -8.38 0.44 1.59
CA ARG A 69 -7.36 0.84 2.57
C ARG A 69 -6.05 1.32 1.93
N THR A 70 -5.80 1.00 0.66
CA THR A 70 -4.61 1.45 -0.08
C THR A 70 -4.84 2.79 -0.76
N LEU A 71 -5.92 2.91 -1.54
CA LEU A 71 -6.23 4.12 -2.30
C LEU A 71 -6.78 5.26 -1.43
N GLY A 72 -7.23 4.90 -0.22
CA GLY A 72 -7.44 5.71 0.99
C GLY A 72 -7.97 7.13 0.87
N SER A 73 -7.78 7.87 1.97
CA SER A 73 -8.03 9.31 2.12
C SER A 73 -6.84 9.88 2.86
N TRP A 74 -5.80 10.25 2.11
CA TRP A 74 -4.47 10.52 2.62
C TRP A 74 -4.17 12.00 2.67
N ILE A 75 -3.55 12.46 3.75
CA ILE A 75 -2.96 13.81 3.80
C ILE A 75 -1.69 13.78 2.94
N ILE A 76 -1.67 14.59 1.88
CA ILE A 76 -0.57 14.64 0.91
C ILE A 76 -0.11 16.10 0.75
N GLY A 77 1.21 16.31 0.65
CA GLY A 77 1.79 17.63 0.39
C GLY A 77 1.38 18.17 -0.98
N LYS A 78 1.03 19.46 -1.05
CA LYS A 78 0.60 20.14 -2.29
C LYS A 78 1.65 20.06 -3.41
N ASP A 79 2.94 19.99 -3.05
CA ASP A 79 4.07 19.86 -3.98
C ASP A 79 4.29 18.43 -4.50
N LYS A 80 3.67 17.44 -3.86
CA LYS A 80 3.80 16.01 -4.19
C LYS A 80 2.60 15.44 -4.92
N ILE A 81 1.40 15.95 -4.66
CA ILE A 81 0.15 15.31 -5.12
C ILE A 81 0.13 15.03 -6.63
N HIS A 82 0.56 15.99 -7.44
CA HIS A 82 0.57 15.89 -8.91
C HIS A 82 1.70 15.01 -9.48
N LYS A 83 2.61 14.52 -8.62
CA LYS A 83 3.75 13.67 -9.02
C LYS A 83 3.54 12.20 -8.70
N ILE A 84 2.57 11.87 -7.85
CA ILE A 84 2.33 10.50 -7.41
C ILE A 84 1.79 9.69 -8.59
N LYS A 85 2.56 8.70 -9.02
CA LYS A 85 2.17 7.79 -10.10
C LYS A 85 1.69 6.43 -9.58
N TYR A 86 2.20 6.02 -8.42
CA TYR A 86 1.83 4.76 -7.78
C TYR A 86 1.50 4.93 -6.31
N ILE A 87 0.58 4.11 -5.82
CA ILE A 87 0.31 3.96 -4.39
C ILE A 87 0.52 2.49 -4.02
N ILE A 88 1.28 2.24 -2.95
CA ILE A 88 1.53 0.88 -2.45
C ILE A 88 1.07 0.73 -1.00
N GLY A 89 0.39 -0.37 -0.71
CA GLY A 89 0.03 -0.76 0.65
C GLY A 89 1.17 -1.54 1.30
N ILE A 90 1.54 -1.13 2.52
CA ILE A 90 2.64 -1.73 3.28
C ILE A 90 2.09 -2.31 4.58
N ASN A 91 2.29 -3.61 4.75
CA ASN A 91 2.08 -4.24 6.05
C ASN A 91 3.29 -4.02 6.96
N THR A 92 3.22 -2.96 7.77
CA THR A 92 4.28 -2.64 8.74
C THR A 92 4.40 -3.64 9.90
N GLY A 93 3.43 -4.56 10.05
CA GLY A 93 3.50 -5.66 11.04
C GLY A 93 4.27 -6.87 10.53
N ALA A 94 4.61 -6.91 9.24
CA ALA A 94 5.24 -8.04 8.58
C ALA A 94 6.42 -7.58 7.73
N ASN A 95 7.49 -7.10 8.37
CA ASN A 95 8.74 -6.65 7.72
C ASN A 95 8.54 -5.66 6.55
N ASN A 96 7.51 -4.81 6.61
CA ASN A 96 7.09 -3.95 5.49
C ASN A 96 6.81 -4.72 4.18
N ALA A 97 6.10 -5.84 4.27
CA ALA A 97 5.57 -6.56 3.12
C ALA A 97 4.70 -5.64 2.25
N VAL A 98 4.94 -5.65 0.94
CA VAL A 98 4.14 -4.89 -0.02
C VAL A 98 2.92 -5.72 -0.41
N VAL A 99 1.76 -5.32 0.08
CA VAL A 99 0.52 -6.11 -0.02
C VAL A 99 -0.37 -5.70 -1.18
N SER A 100 -0.17 -4.50 -1.71
CA SER A 100 -0.94 -3.95 -2.82
C SER A 100 -0.17 -2.85 -3.54
N ALA A 101 -0.45 -2.66 -4.82
CA ALA A 101 0.10 -1.56 -5.61
C ALA A 101 -0.91 -1.16 -6.69
N TYR A 102 -1.06 0.14 -6.94
CA TYR A 102 -1.94 0.68 -7.97
C TYR A 102 -1.26 1.82 -8.71
N GLU A 103 -1.42 1.86 -10.03
CA GLU A 103 -1.18 3.06 -10.82
C GLU A 103 -2.33 4.04 -10.59
N VAL A 104 -2.00 5.32 -10.42
CA VAL A 104 -2.97 6.39 -10.14
C VAL A 104 -2.64 7.62 -10.98
N SER A 105 -3.58 8.55 -11.05
CA SER A 105 -3.32 9.88 -11.60
C SER A 105 -4.00 10.96 -10.77
N PHE A 106 -3.46 12.18 -10.83
CA PHE A 106 -4.01 13.32 -10.12
C PHE A 106 -5.36 13.76 -10.70
N GLU A 107 -5.57 13.59 -12.00
CA GLU A 107 -6.79 13.98 -12.71
C GLU A 107 -8.01 13.19 -12.22
N GLN A 108 -7.81 11.98 -11.68
CA GLN A 108 -8.85 11.15 -11.09
C GLN A 108 -8.88 11.21 -9.57
N ALA A 109 -8.03 12.04 -8.94
CA ALA A 109 -8.01 12.18 -7.50
C ALA A 109 -9.19 13.04 -7.02
N GLU A 110 -9.90 12.56 -6.02
CA GLU A 110 -10.86 13.35 -5.26
C GLU A 110 -10.13 14.02 -4.09
N SER A 111 -10.61 15.19 -3.64
CA SER A 111 -10.00 15.89 -2.51
C SER A 111 -11.03 16.56 -1.59
N ILE A 112 -10.68 16.65 -0.31
CA ILE A 112 -11.48 17.35 0.70
C ILE A 112 -10.54 18.07 1.66
N GLU A 113 -10.92 19.28 2.05
CA GLU A 113 -10.21 20.03 3.08
C GLU A 113 -10.67 19.59 4.47
N THR A 114 -9.70 19.33 5.35
CA THR A 114 -9.96 19.03 6.76
C THR A 114 -10.16 20.32 7.55
N ASN A 115 -10.77 20.23 8.73
CA ASN A 115 -10.98 21.37 9.63
C ASN A 115 -9.70 22.17 9.98
N ASN A 116 -8.53 21.55 9.82
CA ASN A 116 -7.22 22.18 10.08
C ASN A 116 -6.55 22.73 8.80
N GLY A 117 -7.29 22.89 7.70
CA GLY A 117 -6.81 23.43 6.42
C GLY A 117 -5.90 22.49 5.61
N ARG A 118 -5.78 21.22 6.03
CA ARG A 118 -5.01 20.21 5.29
C ARG A 118 -5.89 19.51 4.27
N MET A 119 -5.37 19.26 3.08
CA MET A 119 -6.06 18.48 2.06
C MET A 119 -5.87 16.99 2.27
N ARG A 120 -6.96 16.24 2.18
CA ARG A 120 -6.95 14.79 1.97
C ARG A 120 -7.25 14.47 0.52
N TYR A 121 -6.67 13.39 0.03
CA TYR A 121 -6.87 12.90 -1.32
C TYR A 121 -7.20 11.41 -1.32
N ALA A 122 -8.15 11.04 -2.16
CA ALA A 122 -8.45 9.66 -2.51
C ALA A 122 -8.23 9.47 -4.00
N PHE A 123 -7.78 8.27 -4.39
CA PHE A 123 -7.48 7.96 -5.78
C PHE A 123 -8.35 6.84 -6.30
N ILE A 124 -8.56 6.85 -7.61
CA ILE A 124 -9.10 5.72 -8.36
C ILE A 124 -7.92 4.91 -8.91
N GLY A 125 -8.00 3.58 -8.80
CA GLY A 125 -6.97 2.69 -9.33
C GLY A 125 -7.09 2.58 -10.85
N LEU A 126 -6.00 2.86 -11.57
CA LEU A 126 -5.94 2.76 -13.04
C LEU A 126 -5.46 1.40 -13.53
N SER A 127 -5.17 0.49 -12.61
CA SER A 127 -4.58 -0.81 -12.88
C SER A 127 -5.02 -1.84 -11.85
N GLU A 128 -4.86 -3.11 -12.20
CA GLU A 128 -5.04 -4.22 -11.27
C GLU A 128 -3.83 -4.35 -10.32
N ARG A 129 -4.09 -4.85 -9.10
CA ARG A 129 -3.08 -4.94 -8.04
C ARG A 129 -1.88 -5.77 -8.46
N ASP A 130 -2.13 -7.01 -8.89
CA ASP A 130 -1.08 -7.99 -9.16
C ASP A 130 -0.24 -7.60 -10.38
N ALA A 131 -0.86 -6.99 -11.40
CA ALA A 131 -0.17 -6.46 -12.56
C ALA A 131 0.80 -5.34 -12.16
N THR A 132 0.37 -4.44 -11.29
CA THR A 132 1.20 -3.33 -10.80
C THR A 132 2.32 -3.80 -9.89
N LEU A 133 2.05 -4.74 -8.98
CA LEU A 133 3.06 -5.35 -8.12
C LEU A 133 4.17 -5.99 -8.97
N LYS A 134 3.82 -6.76 -10.02
CA LYS A 134 4.80 -7.37 -10.92
C LYS A 134 5.57 -6.32 -11.71
N LYS A 135 4.87 -5.32 -12.29
CA LYS A 135 5.47 -4.20 -13.04
C LYS A 135 6.56 -3.48 -12.23
N LEU A 136 6.31 -3.24 -10.94
CA LEU A 136 7.21 -2.53 -10.04
C LEU A 136 8.29 -3.42 -9.39
N ASN A 137 8.33 -4.72 -9.69
CA ASN A 137 9.19 -5.69 -8.99
C ASN A 137 8.89 -5.78 -7.47
N LEU A 138 7.61 -5.70 -7.09
CA LEU A 138 7.11 -5.71 -5.71
C LEU A 138 6.26 -6.95 -5.36
N TYR A 139 5.95 -7.80 -6.34
CA TYR A 139 5.14 -9.00 -6.10
C TYR A 139 5.85 -9.98 -5.16
N LYS A 140 5.18 -10.31 -4.03
CA LYS A 140 5.77 -11.11 -2.94
C LYS A 140 7.10 -10.52 -2.43
N LYS A 141 7.22 -9.18 -2.36
CA LYS A 141 8.41 -8.48 -1.86
C LYS A 141 8.12 -7.62 -0.62
N ALA A 142 9.14 -7.46 0.21
CA ALA A 142 9.17 -6.61 1.39
C ALA A 142 10.20 -5.49 1.23
N LEU A 143 9.95 -4.35 1.89
CA LEU A 143 10.85 -3.18 1.88
C LEU A 143 11.33 -2.87 3.31
N PRO A 144 12.28 -3.65 3.88
CA PRO A 144 12.70 -3.51 5.28
C PRO A 144 13.22 -2.11 5.62
N ASP A 145 13.89 -1.45 4.66
CA ASP A 145 14.48 -0.13 4.83
C ASP A 145 13.48 1.02 4.67
N LEU A 146 12.24 0.75 4.26
CA LEU A 146 11.21 1.78 4.16
C LEU A 146 10.90 2.36 5.54
N ARG A 147 11.15 3.66 5.71
CA ARG A 147 10.84 4.40 6.93
C ARG A 147 9.64 5.29 6.74
N PHE A 148 8.74 5.24 7.71
CA PHE A 148 7.66 6.20 7.85
C PHE A 148 8.01 7.21 8.93
N GLY A 149 7.68 8.48 8.72
CA GLY A 149 7.83 9.51 9.75
C GLY A 149 7.04 9.15 11.02
N SER A 150 7.48 9.69 12.17
CA SER A 150 6.81 9.47 13.46
C SER A 150 5.35 9.89 13.38
N GLY A 151 4.44 8.97 13.74
CA GLY A 151 2.99 9.18 13.63
C GLY A 151 2.42 9.25 12.20
N SER A 152 3.25 9.20 11.16
CA SER A 152 2.78 9.28 9.78
C SER A 152 2.16 7.97 9.33
N ALA A 153 1.03 8.05 8.62
CA ALA A 153 0.40 6.93 7.93
C ALA A 153 1.00 6.68 6.53
N THR A 154 1.76 7.64 6.01
CA THR A 154 2.30 7.62 4.65
C THR A 154 3.81 7.92 4.61
N ALA A 155 4.46 7.44 3.55
CA ALA A 155 5.84 7.74 3.20
C ALA A 155 5.95 7.92 1.68
N TYR A 156 6.96 8.66 1.23
CA TYR A 156 7.25 8.83 -0.18
C TYR A 156 8.48 8.02 -0.56
N ILE A 157 8.40 7.27 -1.65
CA ILE A 157 9.55 6.61 -2.27
C ILE A 157 9.79 7.30 -3.60
N ASN A 158 11.00 7.79 -3.80
CA ASN A 158 11.44 8.39 -5.05
C ASN A 158 12.83 7.82 -5.35
N ASN A 159 12.91 6.97 -6.37
CA ASN A 159 14.19 6.43 -6.83
C ASN A 159 14.96 7.44 -7.71
N GLY A 160 14.39 8.62 -7.96
CA GLY A 160 15.05 9.72 -8.64
C GLY A 160 16.12 10.39 -7.77
N THR A 161 17.25 9.68 -7.57
CA THR A 161 18.63 10.18 -7.50
C THR A 161 19.60 9.00 -7.39
N MET A 162 19.88 8.34 -8.52
CA MET A 162 21.23 7.85 -8.82
C MET A 162 21.52 8.18 -10.29
N LYS A 163 21.96 9.41 -10.53
CA LYS A 163 22.87 9.62 -11.65
C LYS A 163 24.19 9.01 -11.20
N VAL A 164 24.53 7.86 -11.76
CA VAL A 164 25.90 7.35 -11.72
C VAL A 164 26.51 7.82 -13.05
N ASP A 165 27.41 8.79 -12.91
CA ASP A 165 28.37 9.38 -13.86
C ASP A 165 27.97 9.55 -15.35
#